data_AF-A0A7S2DEF3-F1
#
_entry.id   AF-A0A7S2DEF3-F1
#
_cell.length_a   1.000
_cell.length_b   1.000
_cell.length_c   1.000
_cell.angle_alpha   90.00
_cell.angle_beta   90.00
_cell.angle_gamma   90.00
#
_symmetry.space_group_name_H-M   'P 1'
#
loop_
_entity.id
_entity.type
_entity.pdbx_description
1 polymer ?
#
loop_
_entity_poly.entity_id
_entity_poly.type
_entity_poly.pdbx_seq_one_letter_code
_entity_poly.pdbx_strand_id
1 'polypeptide(L)'
;NEMNFFTVFFFVSVTVASATKTKRMPVFTKPLAVRGGSIDTPEGKFLAFSCAVACASSIPVIIAPETMLPKMIPNVVLEANNNVAMLYGATGLAWGVAKFNAIRTSTEKQFSQTNLIPMLILIGIVAKNSLVSAALYIPLFIGYLYFGYIKE
;
A
#
# COMPACT_ATOMS: atom_id res chain seq x y z
N ASN A 1 -1.25 5.07 -25.51
CA ASN A 1 -0.59 6.04 -24.59
C ASN A 1 -0.51 5.46 -23.17
N GLU A 2 -0.21 4.16 -23.05
CA GLU A 2 -0.39 3.36 -21.82
C GLU A 2 0.88 3.23 -20.97
N MET A 3 2.02 3.63 -21.54
CA MET A 3 3.35 3.54 -20.93
C MET A 3 3.58 4.52 -19.76
N ASN A 4 2.71 5.52 -19.58
CA ASN A 4 2.85 6.51 -18.50
C ASN A 4 2.17 6.09 -17.18
N PHE A 5 1.21 5.17 -17.22
CA PHE A 5 0.43 4.80 -16.04
C PHE A 5 1.19 3.83 -15.12
N PHE A 6 1.84 2.83 -15.70
CA PHE A 6 2.65 1.85 -14.97
C PHE A 6 3.92 2.45 -14.39
N THR A 7 4.55 3.38 -15.11
CA THR A 7 5.80 4.01 -14.70
C THR A 7 5.58 4.87 -13.45
N VAL A 8 4.49 5.64 -13.37
CA VAL A 8 4.20 6.46 -12.19
C VAL A 8 3.87 5.60 -10.97
N PHE A 9 3.08 4.53 -11.14
CA PHE A 9 2.72 3.64 -10.02
C PHE A 9 3.95 2.88 -9.48
N PHE A 10 4.80 2.37 -10.38
CA PHE A 10 6.03 1.68 -10.01
C PHE A 10 7.06 2.61 -9.33
N PHE A 11 7.22 3.84 -9.83
CA PHE A 11 8.10 4.82 -9.19
C PHE A 11 7.61 5.23 -7.81
N VAL A 12 6.31 5.42 -7.59
CA VAL A 12 5.76 5.77 -6.28
C VAL A 12 5.99 4.63 -5.27
N SER A 13 5.74 3.38 -5.66
CA SER A 13 5.94 2.22 -4.77
C SER A 13 7.41 1.93 -4.46
N VAL A 14 8.31 2.11 -5.45
CA VAL A 14 9.77 1.98 -5.25
C VAL A 14 10.31 3.14 -4.42
N THR A 15 9.78 4.36 -4.55
CA THR A 15 10.23 5.51 -3.75
C THR A 15 9.83 5.38 -2.28
N VAL A 16 8.64 4.84 -1.97
CA VAL A 16 8.24 4.54 -0.59
C VAL A 16 9.08 3.39 0.01
N ALA A 17 9.47 2.40 -0.81
CA ALA A 17 10.37 1.33 -0.38
C ALA A 17 11.83 1.81 -0.17
N SER A 18 12.28 2.79 -0.96
CA SER A 18 13.66 3.29 -0.96
C SER A 18 13.96 4.35 0.12
N ALA A 19 12.94 4.98 0.70
CA ALA A 19 13.13 6.03 1.72
C ALA A 19 13.62 5.52 3.10
N THR A 20 13.80 4.20 3.28
CA THR A 20 14.34 3.63 4.53
C THR A 20 15.79 3.18 4.37
N LYS A 21 16.72 4.14 4.23
CA LYS A 21 18.16 3.88 4.37
C LYS A 21 18.44 3.39 5.80
N THR A 22 18.51 2.07 5.97
CA THR A 22 18.91 1.45 7.24
C THR A 22 20.39 1.10 7.15
N LYS A 23 21.22 1.74 8.01
CA LYS A 23 22.61 1.31 8.28
C LYS A 23 22.59 -0.18 8.64
N ARG A 24 23.28 -1.04 7.87
CA ARG A 24 23.37 -2.47 8.16
C ARG A 24 24.29 -2.70 9.37
N MET A 25 23.74 -3.19 10.47
CA MET A 25 24.50 -3.93 11.48
C MET A 25 24.04 -5.38 11.48
N PRO A 26 24.95 -6.37 11.60
CA PRO A 26 24.57 -7.77 11.65
C PRO A 26 24.15 -8.09 13.09
N VAL A 27 22.87 -8.42 13.31
CA VAL A 27 22.41 -8.87 14.64
C VAL A 27 21.41 -10.01 14.45
N PHE A 28 21.77 -11.14 15.05
CA PHE A 28 20.92 -12.30 15.39
C PHE A 28 19.43 -11.93 15.41
N THR A 29 18.68 -12.38 14.40
CA THR A 29 17.26 -12.06 14.26
C THR A 29 16.44 -12.88 15.26
N LYS A 30 16.09 -12.26 16.39
CA LYS A 30 14.92 -12.69 17.17
C LYS A 30 13.70 -12.83 16.24
N PRO A 31 12.76 -13.76 16.50
CA PRO A 31 11.59 -13.98 15.66
C PRO A 31 10.84 -12.66 15.38
N LEU A 32 10.32 -12.49 14.16
CA LEU A 32 9.69 -11.26 13.68
C LEU A 32 8.63 -10.67 14.62
N ALA A 33 7.98 -11.51 15.43
CA ALA A 33 6.94 -11.12 16.39
C ALA A 33 7.45 -10.39 17.66
N VAL A 34 8.77 -10.40 17.93
CA VAL A 34 9.34 -9.94 19.23
C VAL A 34 10.13 -8.63 19.11
N ARG A 35 10.20 -8.01 17.93
CA ARG A 35 10.67 -6.62 17.84
C ARG A 35 9.50 -5.73 18.22
N GLY A 36 9.55 -5.18 19.44
CA GLY A 36 8.59 -4.21 19.94
C GLY A 36 8.20 -3.23 18.83
N GLY A 37 6.90 -3.19 18.56
CA GLY A 37 6.29 -2.31 17.57
C GLY A 37 5.14 -1.57 18.23
N SER A 38 4.66 -0.55 17.57
CA SER A 38 3.60 0.32 18.08
C SER A 38 2.19 -0.29 17.94
N ILE A 39 2.05 -1.61 17.75
CA ILE A 39 0.76 -2.20 17.36
C ILE A 39 -0.36 -1.97 18.38
N ASP A 40 -0.01 -1.70 19.63
CA ASP A 40 -0.97 -1.36 20.68
C ASP A 40 -1.38 0.13 20.67
N THR A 41 -0.62 1.00 20.01
CA THR A 41 -0.94 2.42 19.84
C THR A 41 -2.03 2.63 18.78
N PRO A 42 -2.79 3.74 18.86
CA PRO A 42 -3.79 4.07 17.83
C PRO A 42 -3.22 4.13 16.41
N GLU A 43 -1.99 4.63 16.25
CA GLU A 43 -1.28 4.70 14.98
C GLU A 43 -0.96 3.31 14.44
N GLY A 44 -0.39 2.45 15.29
CA GLY A 44 -0.06 1.09 14.91
C GLY A 44 -1.31 0.30 14.53
N LYS A 45 -2.42 0.46 15.27
CA LYS A 45 -3.73 -0.12 14.95
C LYS A 45 -4.27 0.39 13.62
N PHE A 46 -4.17 1.69 13.36
CA PHE A 46 -4.59 2.28 12.09
C PHE A 46 -3.76 1.74 10.91
N LEU A 47 -2.43 1.72 11.01
CA LEU A 47 -1.59 1.15 9.95
C LEU A 47 -1.82 -0.36 9.80
N ALA A 48 -2.10 -1.10 10.86
CA ALA A 48 -2.41 -2.53 10.81
C ALA A 48 -3.71 -2.76 10.04
N PHE A 49 -4.75 -1.99 10.33
CA PHE A 49 -6.00 -2.03 9.58
C PHE A 49 -5.78 -1.66 8.11
N SER A 50 -5.06 -0.58 7.82
CA SER A 50 -4.78 -0.18 6.43
C SER A 50 -3.90 -1.20 5.70
N CYS A 51 -3.01 -1.89 6.40
CA CYS A 51 -2.26 -3.03 5.88
C CYS A 51 -3.18 -4.18 5.50
N ALA A 52 -4.14 -4.54 6.37
CA ALA A 52 -5.12 -5.58 6.07
C ALA A 52 -5.94 -5.24 4.82
N VAL A 53 -6.38 -3.99 4.68
CA VAL A 53 -7.10 -3.52 3.47
C VAL A 53 -6.23 -3.66 2.21
N ALA A 54 -4.96 -3.24 2.27
CA ALA A 54 -4.04 -3.36 1.13
C ALA A 54 -3.78 -4.83 0.74
N CYS A 55 -3.63 -5.74 1.72
CA CYS A 55 -3.47 -7.15 1.44
C CYS A 55 -4.75 -7.76 0.87
N ALA A 56 -5.91 -7.45 1.46
CA ALA A 56 -7.21 -7.97 1.03
C ALA A 56 -7.59 -7.53 -0.39
N SER A 57 -7.16 -6.34 -0.83
CA SER A 57 -7.37 -5.87 -2.21
C SER A 57 -6.37 -6.44 -3.21
N SER A 58 -5.20 -6.93 -2.76
CA SER A 58 -4.10 -7.35 -3.64
C SER A 58 -4.01 -8.86 -3.83
N ILE A 59 -4.31 -9.66 -2.80
CA ILE A 59 -4.27 -11.12 -2.85
C ILE A 59 -5.22 -11.68 -3.94
N PRO A 60 -6.49 -11.23 -4.05
CA PRO A 60 -7.40 -11.74 -5.08
C PRO A 60 -6.91 -11.46 -6.51
N VAL A 61 -6.17 -10.37 -6.72
CA VAL A 61 -5.58 -10.02 -8.02
C VAL A 61 -4.46 -10.97 -8.43
N ILE A 62 -3.81 -11.64 -7.46
CA ILE A 62 -2.77 -12.65 -7.71
C ILE A 62 -3.40 -14.03 -7.91
N ILE A 63 -4.39 -14.38 -7.08
CA ILE A 63 -4.96 -15.75 -7.04
C ILE A 63 -5.98 -15.99 -8.16
N ALA A 64 -6.78 -14.97 -8.50
CA ALA A 64 -7.83 -15.07 -9.52
C ALA A 64 -7.83 -13.83 -10.44
N PRO A 65 -6.71 -13.56 -11.15
CA PRO A 65 -6.52 -12.35 -11.93
C PRO A 65 -7.60 -12.13 -12.98
N GLU A 66 -8.07 -13.21 -13.62
CA GLU A 66 -9.11 -13.20 -14.66
C GLU A 66 -10.48 -12.71 -14.16
N THR A 67 -10.78 -12.89 -12.87
CA THR A 67 -12.04 -12.42 -12.28
C THR A 67 -11.94 -11.04 -11.65
N MET A 68 -10.74 -10.67 -11.16
CA MET A 68 -10.52 -9.47 -10.35
C MET A 68 -10.01 -8.28 -11.16
N LEU A 69 -9.11 -8.48 -12.12
CA LEU A 69 -8.55 -7.37 -12.93
C LEU A 69 -9.61 -6.61 -13.73
N PRO A 70 -10.54 -7.26 -14.45
CA PRO A 70 -11.56 -6.55 -15.22
C PRO A 70 -12.49 -5.68 -14.34
N LYS A 71 -12.61 -6.04 -13.05
CA LYS A 71 -13.40 -5.27 -12.06
C LYS A 71 -12.63 -4.08 -11.49
N MET A 72 -11.30 -4.09 -11.57
CA MET A 72 -10.44 -3.05 -10.99
C MET A 72 -9.89 -2.07 -12.04
N ILE A 73 -9.67 -2.53 -13.27
CA ILE A 73 -9.17 -1.72 -14.39
C ILE A 73 -10.10 -1.92 -15.59
N PRO A 74 -10.92 -0.93 -15.97
CA PRO A 74 -11.81 -1.04 -17.12
C PRO A 74 -11.00 -1.10 -18.41
N ASN A 75 -11.52 -1.86 -19.38
CA ASN A 75 -10.92 -2.09 -20.70
C ASN A 75 -9.57 -2.82 -20.70
N VAL A 76 -9.18 -3.48 -19.60
CA VAL A 76 -8.10 -4.47 -19.66
C VAL A 76 -8.61 -5.71 -20.39
N VAL A 77 -8.32 -5.75 -21.68
CA VAL A 77 -8.35 -7.00 -22.45
C VAL A 77 -7.16 -7.79 -21.96
N LEU A 78 -7.41 -8.84 -21.18
CA LEU A 78 -6.38 -9.76 -20.73
C LEU A 78 -5.86 -10.55 -21.94
N GLU A 79 -4.92 -9.97 -22.68
CA GLU A 79 -4.07 -10.75 -23.57
C GLU A 79 -3.15 -11.62 -22.71
N ALA A 80 -3.64 -12.75 -22.19
CA ALA A 80 -2.92 -13.92 -21.67
C ALA A 80 -1.71 -13.72 -20.72
N ASN A 81 -1.39 -12.50 -20.30
CA ASN A 81 -0.11 -12.17 -19.70
C ASN A 81 -0.32 -11.84 -18.23
N ASN A 82 -0.29 -12.89 -17.41
CA ASN A 82 -0.37 -12.87 -15.94
C ASN A 82 0.59 -11.86 -15.27
N ASN A 83 1.62 -11.41 -15.98
CA ASN A 83 2.62 -10.47 -15.48
C ASN A 83 2.04 -9.14 -14.99
N VAL A 84 1.00 -8.60 -15.63
CA VAL A 84 0.37 -7.34 -15.20
C VAL A 84 -0.38 -7.52 -13.87
N ALA A 85 -1.08 -8.64 -13.73
CA ALA A 85 -1.79 -9.01 -12.51
C ALA A 85 -0.83 -9.23 -11.35
N MET A 86 0.23 -10.01 -11.61
CA MET A 86 1.28 -10.27 -10.64
C MET A 86 1.98 -9.00 -10.21
N LEU A 87 2.27 -8.07 -11.13
CA LEU A 87 2.91 -6.80 -10.79
C LEU A 87 2.00 -5.92 -9.94
N TYR A 88 0.72 -5.81 -10.28
CA TYR A 88 -0.25 -5.02 -9.51
C TYR A 88 -0.44 -5.61 -8.10
N GLY A 89 -0.66 -6.92 -8.02
CA GLY A 89 -0.80 -7.62 -6.74
C GLY A 89 0.46 -7.55 -5.89
N ALA A 90 1.63 -7.80 -6.46
CA ALA A 90 2.91 -7.70 -5.74
C ALA A 90 3.17 -6.28 -5.25
N THR A 91 2.82 -5.26 -6.02
CA THR A 91 2.96 -3.85 -5.62
C THR A 91 2.06 -3.52 -4.43
N GLY A 92 0.80 -3.96 -4.45
CA GLY A 92 -0.11 -3.76 -3.34
C GLY A 92 0.30 -4.54 -2.07
N LEU A 93 0.83 -5.76 -2.23
CA LEU A 93 1.43 -6.51 -1.12
C LEU A 93 2.68 -5.83 -0.55
N ALA A 94 3.58 -5.32 -1.40
CA ALA A 94 4.75 -4.56 -0.97
C ALA A 94 4.34 -3.30 -0.19
N TRP A 95 3.23 -2.66 -0.59
CA TRP A 95 2.67 -1.54 0.14
C TRP A 95 2.08 -1.95 1.50
N GLY A 96 1.55 -3.18 1.64
CA GLY A 96 1.21 -3.78 2.93
C GLY A 96 2.45 -4.02 3.80
N VAL A 97 3.49 -4.63 3.23
CA VAL A 97 4.77 -4.88 3.93
C VAL A 97 5.40 -3.58 4.44
N ALA A 98 5.34 -2.50 3.67
CA ALA A 98 5.86 -1.19 4.09
C ALA A 98 5.13 -0.66 5.34
N LYS A 99 3.81 -0.86 5.44
CA LYS A 99 3.02 -0.50 6.64
C LYS A 99 3.40 -1.35 7.84
N PHE A 100 3.51 -2.66 7.65
CA PHE A 100 3.94 -3.57 8.71
C PHE A 100 5.35 -3.23 9.22
N ASN A 101 6.27 -2.87 8.30
CA ASN A 101 7.59 -2.43 8.68
C ASN A 101 7.55 -1.13 9.48
N ALA A 102 6.71 -0.17 9.09
CA ALA A 102 6.54 1.08 9.84
C ALA A 102 6.06 0.83 11.27
N ILE A 103 5.08 -0.08 11.46
CA ILE A 103 4.61 -0.53 12.80
C ILE A 103 5.75 -1.10 13.63
N ARG A 104 6.56 -1.96 13.00
CA ARG A 104 7.69 -2.64 13.65
C ARG A 104 8.84 -1.69 13.99
N THR A 105 8.98 -0.59 13.27
CA THR A 105 10.04 0.41 13.50
C THR A 105 9.56 1.65 14.24
N SER A 106 8.29 1.71 14.65
CA SER A 106 7.69 2.88 15.29
C SER A 106 7.84 4.17 14.46
N THR A 107 7.67 4.05 13.14
CA THR A 107 7.80 5.16 12.17
C THR A 107 6.48 5.46 11.47
N GLU A 108 5.36 5.25 12.15
CA GLU A 108 4.00 5.37 11.63
C GLU A 108 3.69 6.78 11.14
N LYS A 109 4.14 7.79 11.90
CA LYS A 109 3.96 9.21 11.56
C LYS A 109 4.64 9.53 10.23
N GLN A 110 5.93 9.18 10.10
CA GLN A 110 6.71 9.40 8.89
C GLN A 110 6.15 8.61 7.70
N PHE A 111 5.71 7.37 7.92
CA PHE A 111 5.01 6.61 6.89
C PHE A 111 3.73 7.31 6.44
N SER A 112 2.90 7.77 7.39
CA SER A 112 1.63 8.43 7.10
C SER A 112 1.82 9.73 6.30
N GLN A 113 2.85 10.51 6.62
CA GLN A 113 3.24 11.70 5.86
C GLN A 113 3.62 11.37 4.42
N THR A 114 4.49 10.36 4.23
CA THR A 114 4.96 9.96 2.90
C THR A 114 3.89 9.23 2.07
N ASN A 115 2.88 8.67 2.73
CA ASN A 115 1.83 7.87 2.09
C ASN A 115 0.63 8.67 1.57
N LEU A 116 0.51 9.96 1.91
CA LEU A 116 -0.64 10.77 1.53
C LEU A 116 -0.76 11.02 0.03
N ILE A 117 0.34 11.36 -0.64
CA ILE A 117 0.37 11.55 -2.10
C ILE A 117 0.04 10.24 -2.84
N PRO A 118 0.70 9.10 -2.53
CA PRO A 118 0.30 7.80 -3.09
C PRO A 118 -1.18 7.48 -2.90
N MET A 119 -1.74 7.78 -1.72
CA MET A 119 -3.13 7.51 -1.42
C MET A 119 -4.10 8.38 -2.24
N LEU A 120 -3.80 9.67 -2.43
CA LEU A 120 -4.59 10.55 -3.30
C LEU A 120 -4.58 10.08 -4.76
N ILE A 121 -3.42 9.66 -5.26
CA ILE A 121 -3.29 9.11 -6.62
C ILE A 121 -4.16 7.85 -6.74
N LEU A 122 -4.11 6.94 -5.75
CA LEU A 122 -4.97 5.75 -5.72
C LEU A 122 -6.46 6.13 -5.74
N ILE A 123 -6.89 7.06 -4.88
CA ILE A 123 -8.29 7.52 -4.86
C ILE A 123 -8.70 8.07 -6.23
N GLY A 124 -7.86 8.90 -6.85
CA GLY A 124 -8.12 9.47 -8.17
C GLY A 124 -8.23 8.40 -9.26
N ILE A 125 -7.41 7.34 -9.19
CA ILE A 125 -7.48 6.20 -10.11
C ILE A 125 -8.78 5.42 -9.91
N VAL A 126 -9.12 5.07 -8.67
CA VAL A 126 -10.33 4.29 -8.36
C VAL A 126 -11.58 5.09 -8.69
N ALA A 127 -11.59 6.40 -8.47
CA ALA A 127 -12.72 7.29 -8.74
C ALA A 127 -13.09 7.35 -10.22
N LYS A 128 -12.12 7.14 -11.13
CA LYS A 128 -12.40 7.04 -12.58
C LYS A 128 -13.26 5.82 -12.92
N ASN A 129 -13.24 4.79 -12.09
CA ASN A 129 -13.94 3.53 -12.33
C ASN A 129 -15.21 3.41 -11.50
N SER A 130 -15.14 3.84 -10.23
CA SER A 130 -16.26 3.77 -9.30
C SER A 130 -16.07 4.76 -8.16
N LEU A 131 -16.92 5.79 -8.12
CA LEU A 131 -16.98 6.74 -7.00
C LEU A 131 -17.26 6.03 -5.67
N VAL A 132 -18.12 5.01 -5.69
CA VAL A 132 -18.44 4.21 -4.50
C VAL A 132 -17.20 3.46 -3.99
N SER A 133 -16.41 2.86 -4.89
CA SER A 133 -15.19 2.17 -4.51
C SER A 133 -14.11 3.16 -4.03
N ALA A 134 -14.05 4.35 -4.61
CA ALA A 134 -13.13 5.40 -4.19
C ALA A 134 -13.45 5.92 -2.79
N ALA A 135 -14.74 6.01 -2.43
CA ALA A 135 -15.19 6.42 -1.12
C ALA A 135 -14.66 5.53 0.01
N LEU A 136 -14.40 4.24 -0.25
CA LEU A 136 -13.82 3.31 0.72
C LEU A 136 -12.37 3.68 1.12
N TYR A 137 -11.67 4.42 0.27
CA TYR A 137 -10.29 4.84 0.49
C TYR A 137 -10.17 6.22 1.14
N ILE A 138 -11.25 7.01 1.16
CA ILE A 138 -11.28 8.35 1.79
C ILE A 138 -11.00 8.28 3.30
N PRO A 139 -11.61 7.37 4.09
CA PRO A 139 -11.30 7.26 5.51
C PRO A 139 -9.83 6.91 5.78
N LEU A 140 -9.21 6.10 4.91
CA LEU A 140 -7.79 5.77 5.01
C LEU A 140 -6.93 7.01 4.75
N PHE A 141 -7.23 7.78 3.72
CA PHE A 141 -6.55 9.06 3.45
C PHE A 141 -6.65 10.02 4.63
N ILE A 142 -7.86 10.18 5.21
CA ILE A 142 -8.08 11.03 6.39
C ILE A 142 -7.26 10.51 7.58
N GLY A 143 -7.20 9.20 7.78
CA GLY A 143 -6.36 8.60 8.82
C GLY A 143 -4.88 8.93 8.64
N TYR A 144 -4.35 8.82 7.41
CA TYR A 144 -2.97 9.21 7.12
C TYR A 144 -2.71 10.71 7.35
N LEU A 145 -3.68 11.56 7.04
CA LEU A 145 -3.58 13.01 7.27
C LEU A 145 -3.55 13.31 8.77
N TYR A 146 -4.45 12.67 9.52
CA TYR A 146 -4.56 12.85 10.95
C TYR A 146 -3.29 12.38 11.68
N PHE A 147 -2.88 11.12 11.49
CA PHE A 147 -1.70 10.57 12.18
C PHE A 147 -0.36 11.08 11.63
N GLY A 148 -0.33 11.60 10.41
CA GLY A 148 0.87 12.18 9.80
C GLY A 148 1.14 13.63 10.19
N TYR A 149 0.09 14.45 10.32
CA TYR A 149 0.25 15.91 10.42
C TYR A 149 -0.57 16.58 11.54
N ILE A 150 -1.71 16.03 11.93
CA ILE A 150 -2.62 16.69 12.90
C ILE A 150 -2.33 16.24 14.33
N LYS A 151 -2.11 14.94 14.53
CA LYS A 151 -1.79 14.39 15.84
C LYS A 151 -0.33 14.69 16.18
N GLU A 152 -0.13 15.36 17.32
CA GLU A 152 1.20 15.70 17.86
C GLU A 152 1.91 14.48 18.43
#